data_AF-A0A1X7V0C6-F1
#
_entry.id   AF-A0A1X7V0C6-F1
#
_cell.length_a   1.000
_cell.length_b   1.000
_cell.length_c   1.000
_cell.angle_alpha   90.00
_cell.angle_beta   90.00
_cell.angle_gamma   90.00
#
_symmetry.space_group_name_H-M   'P 1'
#
loop_
_entity.id
_entity.type
_entity.pdbx_description
1 polymer ?
#
loop_
_entity_poly.entity_id
_entity_poly.type
_entity_poly.pdbx_seq_one_letter_code
_entity_poly.pdbx_strand_id
1 'polypeptide(L)'
;MLHILRTTFVHYPLLRRLLRHFYVARNAHLTIDIIDSSLADGNIAQLINLKINEADETEFDNVYYAIKDGAEDDPFSIPNLDTVLYFQYSDAIDEFNKALTDQAVNACCSSERLLRKKSVTEARNLDSDVWNILIDDTRENDPMALNKVMYICNHCKPIIRNNEVPAHCVLNGLKCEPLPKELENLDPLSCQLIQRAKCFQTIVRLGTRTLKVPTYNSLKALKGAVLFTPSIRKNHGNFK
;
A
#
# COMPACT_ATOMS: atom_id res chain seq x y z
N MET A 1 6.17 21.97 51.79
CA MET A 1 4.90 22.31 51.10
C MET A 1 3.74 21.37 51.41
N LEU A 2 3.89 20.04 51.33
CA LEU A 2 2.80 19.07 51.57
C LEU A 2 2.14 19.16 52.96
N HIS A 3 2.86 19.59 54.00
CA HIS A 3 2.33 19.66 55.36
C HIS A 3 1.23 20.73 55.52
N ILE A 4 1.42 21.91 54.92
CA ILE A 4 0.44 23.02 54.95
C ILE A 4 -0.84 22.64 54.21
N LEU A 5 -0.70 21.94 53.08
CA LEU A 5 -1.83 21.44 52.30
C LEU A 5 -2.63 20.37 53.06
N ARG A 6 -1.97 19.57 53.91
CA ARG A 6 -2.59 18.51 54.71
C ARG A 6 -3.47 19.05 55.84
N THR A 7 -3.12 20.22 56.39
CA THR A 7 -3.94 20.91 57.42
C THR A 7 -5.17 21.61 56.84
N THR A 8 -5.11 22.11 55.61
CA THR A 8 -6.23 22.82 54.95
C THR A 8 -7.15 21.90 54.14
N PHE A 9 -6.71 20.67 53.87
CA PHE A 9 -7.42 19.61 53.14
C PHE A 9 -8.80 19.25 53.70
N VAL A 10 -9.00 19.38 55.01
CA VAL A 10 -10.25 19.00 55.67
C VAL A 10 -11.41 19.90 55.21
N HIS A 11 -11.11 21.15 54.89
CA HIS A 11 -12.11 22.17 54.56
C HIS A 11 -12.33 22.37 53.06
N TYR A 12 -11.41 21.88 52.20
CA TYR A 12 -11.45 22.11 50.76
C TYR A 12 -11.33 20.79 49.97
N PRO A 13 -12.44 20.29 49.39
CA PRO A 13 -12.46 19.05 48.61
C PRO A 13 -11.50 19.03 47.41
N LEU A 14 -11.28 20.17 46.75
CA LEU A 14 -10.35 20.31 45.62
C LEU A 14 -8.90 20.10 46.04
N LEU A 15 -8.52 20.66 47.21
CA LEU A 15 -7.19 20.48 47.77
C LEU A 15 -6.96 19.01 48.15
N ARG A 16 -8.04 18.32 48.56
CA ARG A 16 -8.03 16.90 48.81
C ARG A 16 -7.73 16.04 47.60
N ARG A 17 -8.37 16.36 46.49
CA ARG A 17 -8.11 15.69 45.21
C ARG A 17 -6.69 15.97 44.73
N LEU A 18 -6.26 17.24 44.79
CA LEU A 18 -4.90 17.64 44.39
C LEU A 18 -3.81 16.92 45.20
N LEU A 19 -3.98 16.81 46.52
CA LEU A 19 -3.03 16.12 47.39
C LEU A 19 -2.89 14.64 47.02
N ARG A 20 -4.00 13.96 46.71
CA ARG A 20 -4.03 12.56 46.26
C ARG A 20 -3.20 12.38 45.00
N HIS A 21 -3.37 13.27 44.01
CA HIS A 21 -2.57 13.25 42.78
C HIS A 21 -1.07 13.42 43.04
N PHE A 22 -0.69 14.34 43.93
CA PHE A 22 0.72 14.50 44.31
C PHE A 22 1.30 13.27 44.98
N TYR A 23 0.53 12.55 45.81
CA TYR A 23 0.98 11.32 46.43
C TYR A 23 1.16 10.19 45.42
N VAL A 24 0.22 10.03 44.50
CA VAL A 24 0.30 9.04 43.42
C VAL A 24 1.50 9.32 42.50
N ALA A 25 1.67 10.56 42.06
CA ALA A 25 2.79 10.96 41.21
C ALA A 25 4.15 10.75 41.91
N ARG A 26 4.24 11.06 43.21
CA ARG A 26 5.44 10.81 44.00
C ARG A 26 5.74 9.32 44.13
N ASN A 27 4.73 8.49 44.38
CA ASN A 27 4.91 7.05 44.47
C ASN A 27 5.37 6.46 43.13
N ALA A 28 4.78 6.90 42.01
CA ALA A 28 5.21 6.49 40.67
C ALA A 28 6.67 6.86 40.39
N HIS A 29 7.07 8.09 40.75
CA HIS A 29 8.46 8.52 40.61
C HIS A 29 9.42 7.66 41.43
N LEU A 30 9.08 7.34 42.68
CA LEU A 30 9.91 6.47 43.52
C LEU A 30 10.02 5.05 42.94
N THR A 31 8.94 4.51 42.38
CA THR A 31 8.97 3.21 41.70
C THR A 31 9.89 3.24 40.48
N ILE A 32 9.84 4.30 39.69
CA ILE A 32 10.73 4.50 38.52
C ILE A 32 12.19 4.56 38.98
N ASP A 33 12.49 5.33 40.04
CA ASP A 33 13.85 5.43 40.58
C ASP A 33 14.37 4.08 41.08
N ILE A 34 13.52 3.26 41.72
CA ILE A 34 13.87 1.91 42.17
C ILE A 34 14.15 0.98 40.97
N ILE A 35 13.39 1.10 39.89
CA ILE A 35 13.64 0.33 38.65
C ILE A 35 15.00 0.73 38.06
N ASP A 36 15.26 2.03 37.95
CA ASP A 36 16.48 2.56 37.35
C ASP A 36 17.72 2.14 38.17
N SER A 37 17.66 2.25 39.50
CA SER A 37 18.74 1.78 40.37
C SER A 37 18.93 0.27 40.31
N SER A 38 17.83 -0.51 40.27
CA SER A 38 17.92 -1.98 40.20
C SER A 38 18.50 -2.46 38.87
N LEU A 39 18.24 -1.75 37.77
CA LEU A 39 18.82 -2.02 36.47
C LEU A 39 20.32 -1.68 36.43
N ALA A 40 20.72 -0.55 37.03
CA ALA A 40 22.11 -0.15 37.14
C ALA A 40 22.94 -1.15 37.97
N ASP A 41 22.37 -1.67 39.06
CA ASP A 41 23.05 -2.61 39.97
C ASP A 41 22.87 -4.09 39.57
N GLY A 42 22.08 -4.38 38.52
CA GLY A 42 21.77 -5.75 38.08
C GLY A 42 20.95 -6.57 39.10
N ASN A 43 20.23 -5.91 40.01
CA ASN A 43 19.50 -6.56 41.11
C ASN A 43 18.12 -7.06 40.67
N ILE A 44 18.10 -8.20 39.97
CA ILE A 44 16.88 -8.84 39.43
C ILE A 44 15.88 -9.21 40.54
N ALA A 45 16.35 -9.51 41.76
CA ALA A 45 15.48 -9.87 42.87
C ALA A 45 14.60 -8.70 43.36
N GLN A 46 15.10 -7.46 43.29
CA GLN A 46 14.28 -6.28 43.59
C GLN A 46 13.21 -6.07 42.53
N LEU A 47 13.55 -6.22 41.24
CA LEU A 47 12.59 -6.10 40.14
C LEU A 47 11.46 -7.14 40.20
N ILE A 48 11.76 -8.39 40.57
CA ILE A 48 10.74 -9.45 40.70
C ILE A 48 9.78 -9.17 41.88
N ASN A 49 10.28 -8.54 42.95
CA ASN A 49 9.50 -8.21 44.14
C ASN A 49 8.79 -6.84 44.06
N LEU A 50 8.96 -6.09 42.97
CA LEU A 50 8.22 -4.85 42.73
C LEU A 50 6.74 -5.18 42.50
N LYS A 51 5.96 -5.08 43.57
CA LYS A 51 4.50 -5.26 43.51
C LYS A 51 3.86 -3.95 43.08
N ILE A 52 3.55 -3.83 41.79
CA ILE A 52 2.68 -2.77 41.29
C ILE A 52 1.27 -3.11 41.78
N ASN A 53 0.75 -2.33 42.72
CA ASN A 53 -0.60 -2.56 43.25
C ASN A 53 -1.62 -2.08 42.21
N GLU A 54 -2.38 -3.00 41.62
CA GLU A 54 -3.50 -2.72 40.67
C GLU A 54 -4.56 -1.74 41.23
N ALA A 55 -4.59 -1.53 42.55
CA ALA A 55 -5.44 -0.52 43.19
C ALA A 55 -5.18 0.91 42.69
N ASP A 56 -3.95 1.20 42.22
CA ASP A 56 -3.59 2.53 41.70
C ASP A 56 -4.16 2.78 40.28
N GLU A 57 -4.54 1.74 39.52
CA GLU A 57 -5.20 1.90 38.20
C GLU A 57 -6.64 2.42 38.37
N THR A 58 -7.38 1.90 39.37
CA THR A 58 -8.75 2.36 39.64
C THR A 58 -8.83 3.80 40.16
N GLU A 59 -7.74 4.34 40.74
CA GLU A 59 -7.66 5.76 41.12
C GLU A 59 -7.49 6.69 39.90
N PHE A 60 -6.83 6.23 38.84
CA PHE A 60 -6.68 6.97 37.58
C PHE A 60 -7.94 6.92 36.73
N ASP A 61 -8.61 5.77 36.64
CA ASP A 61 -9.86 5.62 35.87
C ASP A 61 -10.96 6.56 36.38
N ASN A 62 -11.12 6.65 37.70
CA ASN A 62 -12.11 7.55 38.30
C ASN A 62 -11.81 9.05 38.10
N VAL A 63 -10.55 9.39 37.77
CA VAL A 63 -10.15 10.78 37.49
C VAL A 63 -10.45 11.14 36.03
N TYR A 64 -10.32 10.19 35.10
CA TYR A 64 -10.67 10.38 33.71
C TYR A 64 -12.19 10.62 33.52
N TYR A 65 -13.03 9.91 34.27
CA TYR A 65 -14.48 10.13 34.21
C TYR A 65 -14.97 11.37 34.96
N ALA A 66 -14.30 11.79 36.05
CA ALA A 66 -14.70 12.97 36.84
C ALA A 66 -14.24 14.32 36.25
N ILE A 67 -13.61 14.33 35.06
CA ILE A 67 -13.32 15.55 34.28
C ILE A 67 -14.48 15.84 33.28
N LYS A 68 -15.41 14.89 33.07
CA LYS A 68 -16.48 15.00 32.07
C LYS A 68 -17.69 15.85 32.46
N ASP A 69 -17.76 16.39 33.69
CA ASP A 69 -18.90 17.21 34.12
C ASP A 69 -18.77 18.71 33.72
N GLY A 70 -17.73 19.08 32.98
CA GLY A 70 -17.45 20.46 32.60
C GLY A 70 -17.08 20.63 31.13
N ALA A 71 -18.10 20.54 30.27
CA ALA A 71 -18.17 21.11 28.92
C ALA A 71 -17.20 20.60 27.82
N GLU A 72 -17.84 20.37 26.67
CA GLU A 72 -17.32 20.11 25.32
C GLU A 72 -17.05 18.63 24.98
N ASP A 73 -17.93 18.12 24.10
CA ASP A 73 -17.79 16.87 23.38
C ASP A 73 -16.39 16.80 22.75
N ASP A 74 -15.51 16.00 23.36
CA ASP A 74 -14.24 15.63 22.75
C ASP A 74 -14.53 15.01 21.37
N PRO A 75 -14.11 15.66 20.26
CA PRO A 75 -14.39 15.17 18.90
C PRO A 75 -13.84 13.77 18.64
N PHE A 76 -12.90 13.29 19.47
CA PHE A 76 -12.27 11.98 19.38
C PHE A 76 -12.90 10.93 20.30
N SER A 77 -13.81 11.32 21.20
CA SER A 77 -14.51 10.41 22.11
C SER A 77 -15.78 9.81 21.48
N ILE A 78 -15.76 9.57 20.15
CA ILE A 78 -16.85 8.89 19.44
C ILE A 78 -16.84 7.42 19.85
N PRO A 79 -17.87 6.90 20.54
CA PRO A 79 -17.94 5.49 20.87
C PRO A 79 -17.97 4.66 19.57
N ASN A 80 -17.19 3.58 19.53
CA ASN A 80 -17.07 2.70 18.38
C ASN A 80 -16.54 3.38 17.09
N LEU A 81 -15.67 4.39 17.22
CA LEU A 81 -15.05 5.09 16.10
C LEU A 81 -14.44 4.13 15.05
N ASP A 82 -13.76 3.07 15.48
CA ASP A 82 -13.19 2.06 14.58
C ASP A 82 -14.26 1.36 13.75
N THR A 83 -15.42 1.09 14.33
CA THR A 83 -16.56 0.47 13.63
C THR A 83 -17.16 1.45 12.62
N VAL A 84 -17.31 2.73 13.01
CA VAL A 84 -17.80 3.79 12.12
C VAL A 84 -16.85 3.98 10.94
N LEU A 85 -15.54 4.06 11.19
CA LEU A 85 -14.53 4.17 10.14
C LEU A 85 -14.50 2.93 9.25
N TYR A 86 -14.62 1.73 9.82
CA TYR A 86 -14.68 0.50 9.04
C TYR A 86 -15.87 0.49 8.08
N PHE A 87 -17.08 0.85 8.54
CA PHE A 87 -18.24 0.95 7.65
C PHE A 87 -18.13 2.09 6.65
N GLN A 88 -17.55 3.22 7.03
CA GLN A 88 -17.36 4.36 6.14
C GLN A 88 -16.38 4.03 4.99
N TYR A 89 -15.38 3.21 5.26
CA TYR A 89 -14.32 2.87 4.31
C TYR A 89 -14.35 1.42 3.83
N SER A 90 -15.39 0.63 4.13
CA SER A 90 -15.46 -0.80 3.77
C SER A 90 -15.32 -1.00 2.27
N ASP A 91 -16.01 -0.17 1.48
CA ASP A 91 -15.98 -0.25 0.02
C ASP A 91 -14.58 0.06 -0.54
N ALA A 92 -13.88 1.02 0.07
CA ALA A 92 -12.53 1.40 -0.32
C ALA A 92 -11.51 0.30 0.05
N ILE A 93 -11.68 -0.33 1.22
CA ILE A 93 -10.89 -1.48 1.67
C ILE A 93 -11.11 -2.67 0.72
N ASP A 94 -12.37 -2.95 0.36
CA ASP A 94 -12.71 -4.01 -0.58
C ASP A 94 -12.14 -3.75 -1.97
N GLU A 95 -12.20 -2.52 -2.46
CA GLU A 95 -11.59 -2.16 -3.74
C GLU A 95 -10.06 -2.27 -3.69
N PHE A 96 -9.44 -1.87 -2.58
CA PHE A 96 -8.00 -2.04 -2.38
C PHE A 96 -7.59 -3.52 -2.37
N ASN A 97 -8.33 -4.37 -1.66
CA ASN A 97 -8.09 -5.82 -1.64
C ASN A 97 -8.29 -6.45 -3.03
N LYS A 98 -9.30 -6.00 -3.78
CA LYS A 98 -9.48 -6.38 -5.20
C LYS A 98 -8.28 -5.92 -6.05
N ALA A 99 -7.73 -4.74 -5.79
CA ALA A 99 -6.55 -4.24 -6.52
C ALA A 99 -5.25 -4.99 -6.18
N LEU A 100 -5.10 -5.49 -4.95
CA LEU A 100 -4.00 -6.35 -4.53
C LEU A 100 -4.04 -7.73 -5.18
N THR A 101 -5.25 -8.28 -5.34
CA THR A 101 -5.47 -9.60 -5.96
C THR A 101 -5.46 -9.54 -7.49
N ASP A 102 -5.70 -8.38 -8.11
CA ASP A 102 -5.69 -8.18 -9.56
C ASP A 102 -4.27 -8.08 -10.14
N GLN A 103 -3.66 -9.25 -10.34
CA GLN A 103 -2.39 -9.39 -11.05
C GLN A 103 -2.55 -9.20 -12.56
N ALA A 104 -1.53 -8.65 -13.21
CA ALA A 104 -1.52 -8.42 -14.66
C ALA A 104 -1.17 -9.71 -15.42
N VAL A 105 -2.13 -10.65 -15.48
CA VAL A 105 -1.93 -11.98 -16.10
C VAL A 105 -2.40 -12.03 -17.55
N ASN A 106 -3.32 -11.14 -17.95
CA ASN A 106 -3.95 -11.21 -19.27
C ASN A 106 -3.20 -10.36 -20.28
N ALA A 107 -2.68 -10.96 -21.35
CA ALA A 107 -2.07 -10.23 -22.45
C ALA A 107 -3.13 -9.77 -23.46
N CYS A 108 -3.02 -8.53 -23.94
CA CYS A 108 -3.82 -8.06 -25.08
C CYS A 108 -3.35 -8.74 -26.37
N CYS A 109 -4.25 -9.29 -27.18
CA CYS A 109 -3.91 -9.87 -28.48
C CYS A 109 -3.31 -8.84 -29.45
N SER A 110 -3.83 -7.61 -29.46
CA SER A 110 -3.31 -6.56 -30.35
C SER A 110 -1.97 -5.97 -29.93
N SER A 111 -1.77 -5.65 -28.65
CA SER A 111 -0.57 -4.93 -28.18
C SER A 111 0.40 -5.77 -27.36
N GLU A 112 0.08 -7.06 -27.13
CA GLU A 112 0.81 -8.03 -26.29
C GLU A 112 1.10 -7.60 -24.85
N ARG A 113 0.61 -6.43 -24.45
CA ARG A 113 0.81 -5.88 -23.12
C ARG A 113 0.07 -6.71 -22.08
N LEU A 114 0.79 -7.07 -21.01
CA LEU A 114 0.22 -7.66 -19.81
C LEU A 114 -0.63 -6.62 -19.07
N LEU A 115 -1.88 -7.00 -18.82
CA LEU A 115 -2.91 -6.14 -18.28
C LEU A 115 -3.68 -6.87 -17.19
N ARG A 116 -4.21 -6.05 -16.30
CA ARG A 116 -5.10 -6.45 -15.22
C ARG A 116 -6.47 -6.84 -15.76
N LYS A 117 -7.22 -7.65 -15.01
CA LYS A 117 -8.53 -8.15 -15.42
C LYS A 117 -9.52 -7.01 -15.74
N LYS A 118 -9.49 -5.92 -14.97
CA LYS A 118 -10.34 -4.74 -15.21
C LYS A 118 -10.04 -4.01 -16.54
N SER A 119 -8.85 -4.16 -17.09
CA SER A 119 -8.38 -3.41 -18.27
C SER A 119 -8.51 -4.18 -19.59
N VAL A 120 -8.98 -5.42 -19.53
CA VAL A 120 -9.17 -6.29 -20.70
C VAL A 120 -10.61 -6.78 -20.78
N THR A 121 -11.03 -7.07 -22.00
CA THR A 121 -12.28 -7.79 -22.28
C THR A 121 -12.00 -8.94 -23.22
N GLU A 122 -12.84 -9.95 -23.20
CA GLU A 122 -12.72 -11.03 -24.17
C GLU A 122 -13.00 -10.49 -25.58
N ALA A 123 -12.17 -10.89 -26.53
CA ALA A 123 -12.23 -10.45 -27.91
C ALA A 123 -13.27 -11.26 -28.70
N ARG A 124 -14.53 -11.28 -28.21
CA ARG A 124 -15.65 -11.90 -28.90
C ARG A 124 -16.31 -10.90 -29.86
N ASN A 125 -16.73 -11.38 -31.03
CA ASN A 125 -17.60 -10.66 -31.97
C ASN A 125 -17.04 -9.32 -32.49
N LEU A 126 -15.72 -9.25 -32.75
CA LEU A 126 -15.13 -8.14 -33.51
C LEU A 126 -15.26 -8.50 -34.98
N ASP A 127 -16.16 -7.82 -35.70
CA ASP A 127 -16.31 -7.97 -37.16
C ASP A 127 -15.53 -6.83 -37.83
N SER A 128 -14.26 -7.10 -38.15
CA SER A 128 -13.32 -6.12 -38.67
C SER A 128 -12.26 -6.81 -39.53
N ASP A 129 -11.88 -6.19 -40.66
CA ASP A 129 -10.82 -6.70 -41.52
C ASP A 129 -9.47 -6.75 -40.79
N VAL A 130 -9.18 -5.70 -40.00
CA VAL A 130 -7.99 -5.64 -39.15
C VAL A 130 -7.98 -6.76 -38.13
N TRP A 131 -9.14 -7.10 -37.57
CA TRP A 131 -9.28 -8.22 -36.63
C TRP A 131 -8.99 -9.57 -37.30
N ASN A 132 -9.47 -9.79 -38.52
CA ASN A 132 -9.21 -11.02 -39.27
C ASN A 132 -7.70 -11.20 -39.55
N ILE A 133 -7.03 -10.13 -39.98
CA ILE A 133 -5.57 -10.12 -40.19
C ILE A 133 -4.84 -10.44 -38.87
N LEU A 134 -5.32 -9.90 -37.75
CA LEU A 134 -4.72 -10.12 -36.43
C LEU A 134 -4.90 -11.56 -35.94
N ILE A 135 -6.05 -12.18 -36.22
CA ILE A 135 -6.26 -13.61 -35.96
C ILE A 135 -5.29 -14.44 -36.78
N ASP A 136 -5.12 -14.14 -38.07
CA ASP A 136 -4.22 -14.89 -38.95
C ASP A 136 -2.75 -14.76 -38.52
N ASP A 137 -2.29 -13.56 -38.18
CA ASP A 137 -0.95 -13.37 -37.58
C ASP A 137 -0.80 -14.15 -36.26
N THR A 138 -1.85 -14.19 -35.44
CA THR A 138 -1.81 -14.98 -34.19
C THR A 138 -1.71 -16.48 -34.47
N ARG A 139 -2.37 -16.99 -35.52
CA ARG A 139 -2.29 -18.41 -35.94
C ARG A 139 -0.90 -18.81 -36.40
N GLU A 140 -0.22 -17.92 -37.13
CA GLU A 140 1.14 -18.17 -37.61
C GLU A 140 2.14 -18.24 -36.45
N ASN A 141 1.99 -17.39 -35.44
CA ASN A 141 2.93 -17.32 -34.31
C ASN A 141 2.65 -18.37 -33.22
N ASP A 142 1.39 -18.75 -32.98
CA ASP A 142 1.00 -19.79 -32.02
C ASP A 142 -0.23 -20.59 -32.50
N PRO A 143 -0.04 -21.79 -33.08
CA PRO A 143 -1.14 -22.60 -33.61
C PRO A 143 -2.11 -23.11 -32.51
N MET A 144 -1.74 -23.09 -31.23
CA MET A 144 -2.64 -23.47 -30.13
C MET A 144 -3.45 -22.29 -29.58
N ALA A 145 -3.18 -21.05 -30.01
CA ALA A 145 -3.81 -19.85 -29.47
C ALA A 145 -5.34 -19.80 -29.65
N LEU A 146 -5.90 -20.47 -30.67
CA LEU A 146 -7.34 -20.51 -30.93
C LEU A 146 -8.15 -21.26 -29.87
N ASN A 147 -7.54 -22.24 -29.18
CA ASN A 147 -8.20 -22.96 -28.09
C ASN A 147 -8.24 -22.14 -26.80
N LYS A 148 -7.55 -21.01 -26.76
CA LYS A 148 -7.44 -20.12 -25.59
C LYS A 148 -8.31 -18.90 -25.80
N VAL A 149 -8.99 -18.47 -24.73
CA VAL A 149 -9.74 -17.21 -24.73
C VAL A 149 -8.79 -16.05 -25.02
N MET A 150 -9.01 -15.34 -26.13
CA MET A 150 -8.25 -14.14 -26.46
C MET A 150 -8.81 -12.91 -25.74
N TYR A 151 -7.91 -12.10 -25.18
CA TYR A 151 -8.25 -10.87 -24.50
C TYR A 151 -7.77 -9.66 -25.30
N ILE A 152 -8.58 -8.61 -25.35
CA ILE A 152 -8.26 -7.34 -25.96
C ILE A 152 -8.39 -6.23 -24.92
N CYS A 153 -7.45 -5.29 -24.91
CA CYS A 153 -7.51 -4.17 -23.97
C CYS A 153 -8.59 -3.16 -24.36
N ASN A 154 -9.07 -2.42 -23.37
CA ASN A 154 -10.11 -1.41 -23.56
C ASN A 154 -9.70 -0.27 -24.52
N HIS A 155 -8.39 -0.09 -24.74
CA HIS A 155 -7.86 0.91 -25.69
C HIS A 155 -7.85 0.41 -27.14
N CYS A 156 -7.35 -0.80 -27.39
CA CYS A 156 -7.25 -1.36 -28.75
C CYS A 156 -8.61 -1.77 -29.32
N LYS A 157 -9.54 -2.23 -28.46
CA LYS A 157 -10.86 -2.70 -28.87
C LYS A 157 -11.66 -1.72 -29.74
N PRO A 158 -11.89 -0.46 -29.33
CA PRO A 158 -12.65 0.48 -30.14
C PRO A 158 -11.95 0.81 -31.47
N ILE A 159 -10.62 0.90 -31.48
CA ILE A 159 -9.84 1.23 -32.68
C ILE A 159 -9.96 0.10 -33.71
N ILE A 160 -9.80 -1.16 -33.29
CA ILE A 160 -9.96 -2.32 -34.16
C ILE A 160 -11.40 -2.43 -34.65
N ARG A 161 -12.39 -2.15 -33.79
CA ARG A 161 -13.80 -2.12 -34.21
C ARG A 161 -14.08 -1.10 -35.32
N ASN A 162 -13.28 -0.03 -35.39
CA ASN A 162 -13.36 0.98 -36.44
C ASN A 162 -12.53 0.65 -37.69
N ASN A 163 -12.01 -0.58 -37.82
CA ASN A 163 -11.10 -1.00 -38.89
C ASN A 163 -9.78 -0.21 -38.95
N GLU A 164 -9.33 0.34 -37.82
CA GLU A 164 -8.06 1.02 -37.71
C GLU A 164 -7.03 0.15 -36.96
N VAL A 165 -5.75 0.31 -37.30
CA VAL A 165 -4.66 -0.40 -36.62
C VAL A 165 -4.16 0.43 -35.44
N PRO A 166 -4.25 -0.07 -34.19
CA PRO A 166 -3.70 0.64 -33.04
C PRO A 166 -2.20 0.92 -33.19
N ALA A 167 -1.72 2.06 -32.71
CA ALA A 167 -0.30 2.43 -32.84
C ALA A 167 0.66 1.36 -32.25
N HIS A 168 0.28 0.76 -31.12
CA HIS A 168 1.04 -0.30 -30.46
C HIS A 168 0.64 -1.72 -30.88
N CYS A 169 0.08 -1.89 -32.08
CA CYS A 169 -0.34 -3.20 -32.57
C CYS A 169 0.85 -4.06 -33.04
N VAL A 170 0.78 -5.37 -32.83
CA VAL A 170 1.73 -6.36 -33.38
C VAL A 170 1.88 -6.28 -34.89
N LEU A 171 0.81 -5.91 -35.59
CA LEU A 171 0.79 -5.72 -37.04
C LEU A 171 1.73 -4.59 -37.51
N ASN A 172 2.12 -3.67 -36.62
CA ASN A 172 3.11 -2.63 -36.90
C ASN A 172 4.56 -3.11 -36.69
N GLY A 173 4.80 -4.42 -36.62
CA GLY A 173 6.12 -5.00 -36.34
C GLY A 173 6.55 -4.86 -34.87
N LEU A 174 5.64 -4.48 -33.97
CA LEU A 174 5.89 -4.33 -32.53
C LEU A 174 5.69 -5.64 -31.77
N LYS A 175 6.12 -6.76 -32.35
CA LYS A 175 6.01 -8.08 -31.73
C LYS A 175 6.98 -8.20 -30.56
N CYS A 176 6.55 -8.83 -29.47
CA CYS A 176 7.48 -9.22 -28.41
C CYS A 176 8.40 -10.31 -28.94
N GLU A 177 9.71 -10.10 -28.85
CA GLU A 177 10.67 -11.17 -29.13
C GLU A 177 10.41 -12.37 -28.20
N PRO A 178 10.55 -13.61 -28.72
CA PRO A 178 10.41 -14.80 -27.89
C PRO A 178 11.45 -14.77 -26.77
N LEU A 179 11.11 -15.40 -25.65
CA LEU A 179 12.04 -15.53 -24.54
C LEU A 179 13.32 -16.23 -25.05
N PRO A 180 14.51 -15.62 -24.86
CA PRO A 180 15.78 -16.29 -25.17
C PRO A 180 15.87 -17.63 -24.43
N LYS A 181 16.37 -18.67 -25.11
CA LYS A 181 16.44 -20.04 -24.57
C LYS A 181 17.23 -20.11 -23.26
N GLU A 182 18.19 -19.22 -23.11
CA GLU A 182 19.03 -19.06 -21.92
C GLU A 182 18.23 -18.66 -20.68
N LEU A 183 17.09 -17.99 -20.87
CA LEU A 183 16.22 -17.52 -19.78
C LEU A 183 15.08 -18.49 -19.47
N GLU A 184 14.91 -19.55 -20.25
CA GLU A 184 13.79 -20.50 -20.12
C GLU A 184 13.91 -21.38 -18.87
N ASN A 185 15.15 -21.71 -18.45
CA ASN A 185 15.44 -22.61 -17.34
C ASN A 185 16.01 -21.92 -16.09
N LEU A 186 15.78 -20.61 -15.94
CA LEU A 186 16.27 -19.86 -14.77
C LEU A 186 15.54 -20.30 -13.49
N ASP A 187 16.30 -20.40 -12.41
CA ASP A 187 15.73 -20.66 -11.09
C ASP A 187 14.80 -19.52 -10.64
N PRO A 188 13.84 -19.79 -9.73
CA PRO A 188 12.86 -18.80 -9.29
C PRO A 188 13.50 -17.55 -8.66
N LEU A 189 14.63 -17.68 -7.97
CA LEU A 189 15.33 -16.57 -7.34
C LEU A 189 15.98 -15.67 -8.40
N SER A 190 16.70 -16.23 -9.38
CA SER A 190 17.25 -15.47 -10.51
C SER A 190 16.14 -14.81 -11.34
N CYS A 191 14.99 -15.47 -11.50
CA CYS A 191 13.83 -14.87 -12.13
C CYS A 191 13.33 -13.61 -11.37
N GLN A 192 13.24 -13.68 -10.04
CA GLN A 192 12.86 -12.55 -9.20
C GLN A 192 13.90 -11.42 -9.23
N LEU A 193 15.19 -11.74 -9.22
CA LEU A 193 16.27 -10.76 -9.27
C LEU A 193 16.29 -10.01 -10.61
N ILE A 194 16.11 -10.71 -11.73
CA ILE A 194 16.02 -10.09 -13.07
C ILE A 194 14.77 -9.19 -13.18
N GLN A 195 13.64 -9.60 -12.59
CA GLN A 195 12.42 -8.78 -12.53
C GLN A 195 12.64 -7.51 -11.69
N ARG A 196 13.31 -7.62 -10.54
CA ARG A 196 13.64 -6.47 -9.69
C ARG A 196 14.67 -5.55 -10.32
N ALA A 197 15.64 -6.09 -11.06
CA ALA A 197 16.63 -5.30 -11.80
C ALA A 197 15.96 -4.39 -12.86
N LYS A 198 14.85 -4.83 -13.48
CA LYS A 198 14.05 -3.99 -14.38
C LYS A 198 13.24 -2.90 -13.66
N CYS A 199 12.78 -3.13 -12.43
CA CYS A 199 12.09 -2.08 -11.64
C CYS A 199 13.00 -0.90 -11.30
N PHE A 200 14.33 -1.06 -11.34
CA PHE A 200 15.29 0.04 -11.13
C PHE A 200 15.61 0.86 -12.38
N GLN A 201 15.04 0.52 -13.54
CA GLN A 201 15.00 1.45 -14.66
C GLN A 201 13.85 2.43 -14.44
N THR A 202 14.12 3.51 -13.69
CA THR A 202 13.14 4.58 -13.46
C THR A 202 12.78 5.24 -14.79
N ILE A 203 11.62 4.88 -15.35
CA ILE A 203 11.03 5.60 -16.48
C ILE A 203 10.47 6.92 -15.92
N VAL A 204 11.25 8.00 -16.05
CA VAL A 204 10.76 9.34 -15.77
C VAL A 204 9.80 9.72 -16.90
N ARG A 205 8.49 9.76 -16.61
CA ARG A 205 7.52 10.40 -17.50
C ARG A 205 7.87 11.88 -17.58
N LEU A 206 8.41 12.31 -18.71
CA LEU A 206 8.62 13.72 -19.00
C LEU A 206 7.24 14.39 -19.13
N GLY A 207 6.86 15.14 -18.10
CA GLY A 207 5.68 16.01 -18.17
C GLY A 207 5.89 17.11 -19.22
N THR A 208 4.80 17.55 -19.84
CA THR A 208 4.81 18.72 -20.74
C THR A 208 5.31 19.94 -19.96
N ARG A 209 6.31 20.63 -20.53
CA ARG A 209 6.93 21.82 -19.92
C ARG A 209 5.91 22.95 -19.81
N THR A 210 5.21 23.04 -18.68
CA THR A 210 4.46 24.23 -18.30
C THR A 210 5.42 25.18 -17.58
N LEU A 211 5.37 26.46 -17.94
CA LEU A 211 6.33 27.51 -17.54
C LEU A 211 6.42 27.80 -16.02
N LYS A 212 5.73 27.04 -15.16
CA LYS A 212 5.59 27.29 -13.72
C LYS A 212 6.04 26.11 -12.85
N VAL A 213 7.17 25.48 -13.16
CA VAL A 213 7.76 24.44 -12.29
C VAL A 213 9.05 24.98 -11.66
N PRO A 214 9.27 24.78 -10.33
CA PRO A 214 10.50 25.18 -9.66
C PRO A 214 11.75 24.61 -10.34
N THR A 215 12.78 25.44 -10.47
CA THR A 215 13.99 25.18 -11.28
C THR A 215 14.76 23.92 -10.90
N TYR A 216 14.62 23.43 -9.67
CA TYR A 216 15.25 22.18 -9.21
C TYR A 216 14.56 20.91 -9.73
N ASN A 217 13.30 21.02 -10.20
CA ASN A 217 12.57 19.94 -10.86
C ASN A 217 12.62 20.04 -12.40
N SER A 218 13.28 21.07 -12.95
CA SER A 218 13.43 21.23 -14.39
C SER A 218 14.77 20.66 -14.86
N LEU A 219 14.74 19.48 -15.49
CA LEU A 219 15.90 19.01 -16.24
C LEU A 219 16.06 19.88 -17.50
N LYS A 220 17.28 20.38 -17.74
CA LYS A 220 17.64 21.02 -19.01
C LYS A 220 17.43 19.99 -20.12
N ALA A 221 16.80 20.40 -21.22
CA ALA A 221 16.40 19.54 -22.33
C ALA A 221 17.52 18.54 -22.71
N LEU A 222 17.22 17.24 -22.62
CA LEU A 222 18.08 16.18 -23.12
C LEU A 222 18.07 16.25 -24.66
N LYS A 223 19.21 16.63 -25.25
CA LYS A 223 19.45 16.49 -26.69
C LYS A 223 20.05 15.11 -26.93
N GLY A 224 19.28 14.19 -27.51
CA GLY A 224 19.73 12.84 -27.87
C GLY A 224 18.58 11.91 -28.28
N ALA A 225 18.90 10.78 -28.92
CA ALA A 225 17.92 9.76 -29.27
C ALA A 225 17.43 9.01 -28.03
N VAL A 226 16.11 9.01 -27.82
CA VAL A 226 15.45 8.31 -26.70
C VAL A 226 15.17 6.87 -27.13
N LEU A 227 15.74 5.90 -26.41
CA LEU A 227 15.50 4.47 -26.63
C LEU A 227 14.31 4.02 -25.77
N PHE A 228 13.29 3.45 -26.42
CA PHE A 228 12.17 2.78 -25.76
C PHE A 228 12.44 1.28 -25.71
N THR A 229 12.51 0.70 -24.50
CA THR A 229 12.67 -0.74 -24.33
C THR A 229 11.31 -1.41 -24.12
N PRO A 230 10.95 -2.45 -24.89
CA PRO A 230 9.76 -3.25 -24.65
C PRO A 230 9.96 -4.17 -23.43
N SER A 231 8.94 -4.25 -22.58
CA SER A 231 8.94 -5.12 -21.40
C SER A 231 8.81 -6.59 -21.82
N ILE A 232 9.90 -7.36 -21.70
CA ILE A 232 9.97 -8.80 -21.96
C ILE A 232 8.86 -9.59 -21.23
N ARG A 233 8.09 -10.39 -22.01
CA ARG A 233 7.14 -11.42 -21.57
C ARG A 233 7.83 -12.48 -20.69
N LYS A 234 7.25 -12.84 -19.55
CA LYS A 234 7.44 -14.18 -18.97
C LYS A 234 6.09 -14.88 -18.89
N ASN A 235 5.99 -16.06 -19.47
CA ASN A 235 4.88 -16.97 -19.28
C ASN A 235 4.86 -17.41 -17.81
N HIS A 236 3.85 -16.99 -17.06
CA HIS A 236 3.61 -17.53 -15.72
C HIS A 236 2.98 -18.92 -15.86
N GLY A 237 3.83 -19.94 -15.81
CA GLY A 237 3.41 -21.30 -15.47
C GLY A 237 2.91 -21.31 -14.03
N ASN A 238 1.78 -21.97 -13.82
CA ASN A 238 1.13 -22.17 -12.53
C ASN A 238 2.12 -22.66 -11.47
N PHE A 239 2.35 -21.85 -10.43
CA PHE A 239 2.88 -22.35 -9.17
C PHE A 239 1.72 -22.99 -8.40
N LYS A 240 1.84 -24.31 -8.19
CA LYS A 240 1.09 -25.03 -7.15
C LYS A 240 1.60 -24.62 -5.77
#